data_AF-A0A5R9MWV5-F1
#
_entry.id   AF-A0A5R9MWV5-F1
#
_cell.length_a   1.000
_cell.length_b   1.000
_cell.length_c   1.000
_cell.angle_alpha   90.00
_cell.angle_beta   90.00
_cell.angle_gamma   90.00
#
_symmetry.space_group_name_H-M   'P 1'
#
loop_
_entity.id
_entity.type
_entity.pdbx_description
1 polymer ?
#
loop_
_entity_poly.entity_id
_entity_poly.type
_entity_poly.pdbx_seq_one_letter_code
_entity_poly.pdbx_strand_id
1 'polypeptide(L)' 'MSLIVDAGIGRPSHATAVMELGFDAVLLDTAVAGAGDPAAMAAAFAAAIAAGKQAFDAGVLEPRDMAVPSTPVIGKAVFT' A
#
# COMPACT_ATOMS: atom_id res chain seq x y z
N MET A 1 7.17 -0.70 19.17
CA MET A 1 6.83 0.74 19.11
C MET A 1 5.82 0.87 17.99
N SER A 2 4.66 1.45 18.23
CA SER A 2 3.65 1.63 17.17
C SER A 2 3.92 2.93 16.41
N LEU A 3 3.95 2.85 15.08
CA LEU A 3 4.12 3.98 14.16
C LEU A 3 2.76 4.31 13.51
N ILE A 4 2.25 5.49 13.82
CA ILE A 4 0.94 5.97 13.34
C ILE A 4 1.19 7.17 12.45
N VAL A 5 0.59 7.17 11.26
CA VAL A 5 0.57 8.35 10.39
C VAL A 5 -0.62 9.22 10.74
N ASP A 6 -0.34 10.47 11.11
CA ASP A 6 -1.33 11.51 11.40
C ASP A 6 -1.11 12.71 10.47
N ALA A 7 -2.20 13.28 9.96
CA ALA A 7 -2.31 14.40 9.01
C ALA A 7 -1.83 14.14 7.55
N GLY A 8 -2.58 14.67 6.57
CA GLY A 8 -2.18 14.74 5.15
C GLY A 8 -2.69 13.60 4.24
N ILE A 9 -3.32 12.58 4.79
CA ILE A 9 -3.93 11.48 4.02
C ILE A 9 -5.29 11.93 3.47
N GLY A 10 -5.29 12.48 2.25
CA GLY A 10 -6.50 12.97 1.60
C GLY A 10 -7.28 11.93 0.78
N ARG A 11 -6.74 10.73 0.56
CA ARG A 11 -7.31 9.70 -0.31
C ARG A 11 -7.07 8.30 0.23
N PRO A 12 -7.98 7.34 0.00
CA PRO A 12 -7.78 5.94 0.41
C PRO A 12 -6.47 5.33 -0.10
N SER A 13 -6.04 5.64 -1.32
CA SER A 13 -4.78 5.13 -1.88
C SER A 13 -3.53 5.53 -1.07
N HIS A 14 -3.54 6.71 -0.46
CA HIS A 14 -2.43 7.13 0.42
C HIS A 14 -2.41 6.28 1.70
N ALA A 15 -3.58 5.95 2.25
CA ALA A 15 -3.68 5.06 3.41
C ALA A 15 -3.16 3.66 3.07
N THR A 16 -3.51 3.11 1.91
CA THR A 16 -2.96 1.83 1.43
C THR A 16 -1.44 1.86 1.38
N ALA A 17 -0.84 2.89 0.76
CA ALA A 17 0.61 3.02 0.66
C ALA A 17 1.29 3.09 2.04
N VAL A 18 0.69 3.78 3.00
CA VAL A 18 1.21 3.81 4.38
C VAL A 18 1.18 2.42 5.02
N MET A 19 0.10 1.68 4.85
CA MET A 19 0.02 0.32 5.41
C MET A 19 1.02 -0.63 4.72
N GLU A 20 1.24 -0.49 3.41
CA GLU A 20 2.25 -1.26 2.65
C GLU A 20 3.69 -0.99 3.10
N LEU A 21 3.97 0.19 3.66
CA LEU A 21 5.26 0.54 4.24
C LEU A 21 5.47 -0.04 5.66
N GLY A 22 4.47 -0.72 6.21
CA GLY A 22 4.55 -1.39 7.51
C GLY A 22 4.20 -0.51 8.71
N PHE A 23 3.51 0.61 8.50
CA PHE A 23 2.94 1.39 9.60
C PHE A 23 1.78 0.63 10.27
N ASP A 24 1.57 0.90 11.56
CA ASP A 24 0.56 0.19 12.36
C ASP A 24 -0.86 0.73 12.14
N ALA A 25 -0.99 2.03 11.90
CA ALA A 25 -2.29 2.68 11.72
C ALA A 25 -2.20 4.03 10.98
N VAL A 26 -3.36 4.48 10.50
CA VAL A 26 -3.59 5.79 9.90
C VAL A 26 -4.67 6.52 10.69
N LEU A 27 -4.39 7.75 11.12
CA LEU A 27 -5.37 8.66 11.73
C LEU A 27 -5.87 9.66 10.68
N LEU A 28 -7.19 9.80 10.58
CA LEU A 28 -7.86 10.59 9.53
C LEU A 28 -9.11 11.29 10.07
N ASP A 29 -9.33 12.54 9.62
CA ASP A 29 -10.48 13.37 9.98
C ASP A 29 -11.04 14.07 8.72
N THR A 30 -10.37 15.14 8.26
CA THR A 30 -10.85 16.01 7.19
C THR A 30 -11.14 15.27 5.87
N ALA A 31 -10.41 14.19 5.57
CA ALA A 31 -10.61 13.41 4.36
C ALA A 31 -11.97 12.69 4.31
N VAL A 32 -12.52 12.30 5.47
CA VAL A 32 -13.86 11.72 5.59
C VAL A 32 -14.90 12.81 5.82
N ALA A 33 -14.64 13.74 6.75
CA ALA A 33 -15.57 14.79 7.12
C ALA A 33 -15.87 15.77 5.96
N GLY A 34 -14.89 16.02 5.09
CA GLY A 34 -15.03 16.89 3.92
C GLY A 34 -15.46 16.20 2.63
N ALA A 35 -15.74 14.88 2.66
CA ALA A 35 -16.15 14.15 1.46
C ALA A 35 -17.61 14.44 1.09
N GLY A 36 -17.94 14.32 -0.21
CA GLY A 36 -19.33 14.44 -0.68
C GLY A 36 -20.26 13.38 -0.09
N ASP A 37 -19.73 12.19 0.19
CA ASP A 37 -20.40 11.13 0.96
C ASP A 37 -19.42 10.60 2.03
N PRO A 38 -19.51 11.10 3.28
CA PRO A 38 -18.63 10.69 4.36
C PRO A 38 -18.71 9.20 4.69
N ALA A 39 -19.89 8.58 4.60
CA ALA A 39 -20.08 7.18 4.93
C ALA A 39 -19.40 6.28 3.89
N ALA A 40 -19.61 6.58 2.61
CA ALA A 40 -18.91 5.89 1.52
C ALA A 40 -17.39 6.10 1.60
N MET A 41 -16.93 7.31 1.92
CA MET A 41 -15.50 7.60 2.06
C MET A 41 -14.87 6.85 3.24
N ALA A 42 -15.54 6.79 4.39
CA ALA A 42 -15.09 6.01 5.54
C ALA A 42 -14.96 4.52 5.20
N ALA A 43 -15.94 3.95 4.49
CA ALA A 43 -15.88 2.57 4.02
C ALA A 43 -14.71 2.34 3.04
N ALA A 44 -14.46 3.30 2.13
CA ALA A 44 -13.33 3.24 1.21
C ALA A 44 -11.98 3.28 1.95
N PHE A 45 -11.82 4.13 2.97
CA PHE A 45 -10.64 4.16 3.82
C PHE A 45 -10.44 2.85 4.59
N ALA A 46 -11.51 2.28 5.16
CA ALA A 46 -11.44 1.00 5.86
C ALA A 46 -10.95 -0.13 4.95
N ALA A 47 -11.50 -0.21 3.73
CA ALA A 47 -11.08 -1.19 2.73
C ALA A 47 -9.62 -0.99 2.31
N ALA A 48 -9.19 0.26 2.10
CA ALA A 48 -7.83 0.60 1.72
C ALA A 48 -6.79 0.24 2.78
N ILE A 49 -7.09 0.49 4.06
CA ILE A 49 -6.23 0.13 5.19
C ILE A 49 -6.11 -1.40 5.31
N ALA A 50 -7.24 -2.11 5.23
CA ALA A 50 -7.26 -3.57 5.29
C ALA A 50 -6.45 -4.19 4.14
N ALA A 51 -6.65 -3.68 2.91
CA ALA A 51 -5.92 -4.14 1.74
C ALA A 51 -4.41 -3.91 1.87
N GLY A 52 -3.98 -2.70 2.27
CA GLY A 52 -2.57 -2.39 2.43
C GLY A 52 -1.90 -3.21 3.55
N LYS A 53 -2.62 -3.48 4.64
CA LYS A 53 -2.12 -4.36 5.71
C LYS A 53 -1.96 -5.79 5.23
N GLN A 54 -2.95 -6.33 4.52
CA GLN A 54 -2.86 -7.65 3.90
C GLN A 54 -1.70 -7.73 2.89
N ALA A 55 -1.49 -6.68 2.10
CA ALA A 55 -0.39 -6.61 1.15
C ALA A 55 0.97 -6.62 1.86
N PHE A 56 1.14 -5.83 2.93
CA PHE A 56 2.34 -5.85 3.77
C PHE A 56 2.62 -7.26 4.32
N ASP A 57 1.61 -7.90 4.91
CA ASP A 57 1.74 -9.24 5.49
C ASP A 57 2.02 -10.32 4.42
N ALA A 58 1.56 -10.10 3.18
CA ALA A 58 1.83 -10.98 2.03
C ALA A 58 3.24 -10.80 1.42
N GLY A 59 3.98 -9.76 1.82
CA GLY A 59 5.29 -9.43 1.28
C GLY A 59 5.21 -8.71 -0.06
N VAL A 60 4.91 -7.40 -0.02
CA VAL A 60 4.89 -6.54 -1.21
C VAL A 60 6.26 -6.58 -1.91
N LEU A 61 6.25 -6.67 -3.24
CA LEU A 61 7.46 -6.55 -4.03
C LEU A 61 8.06 -5.15 -3.85
N GLU A 62 9.29 -5.06 -3.36
CA GLU A 62 9.98 -3.78 -3.25
C GLU A 62 10.05 -3.11 -4.63
N PRO A 63 9.76 -1.80 -4.74
CA PRO A 63 9.98 -1.07 -5.96
C PRO A 63 11.44 -1.22 -6.39
N ARG A 64 11.67 -1.83 -7.56
CA ARG A 64 13.02 -1.97 -8.14
C ARG A 64 13.20 -0.87 -9.18
N ASP A 65 14.23 -0.05 -9.02
CA ASP A 65 14.61 0.98 -10.00
C ASP A 65 15.01 0.39 -11.37
N MET A 66 15.29 -0.91 -11.42
CA MET A 66 15.65 -1.64 -12.64
C MET A 66 14.61 -2.71 -12.94
N ALA A 67 13.96 -2.61 -14.10
CA ALA A 67 13.09 -3.64 -14.63
C ALA A 67 13.93 -4.88 -14.99
N VAL A 68 13.92 -5.89 -14.11
CA VAL A 68 14.45 -7.22 -14.41
C VAL A 68 13.28 -8.06 -14.96
N PRO A 69 13.38 -8.66 -16.16
CA PRO A 69 12.34 -9.54 -16.68
C PRO A 69 11.99 -10.64 -15.68
N SER A 70 10.70 -10.85 -15.41
CA SER A 70 10.20 -11.88 -14.48
C SER A 70 10.33 -13.32 -15.02
N THR A 71 10.77 -13.48 -16.27
CA THR A 71 11.09 -14.76 -16.89
C THR A 71 12.55 -15.13 -16.61
N PRO A 72 12.83 -16.24 -15.92
CA PRO A 72 14.17 -16.79 -15.88
C PRO A 72 14.55 -17.17 -17.31
N VAL A 73 15.60 -16.56 -17.87
CA VAL A 73 16.28 -17.08 -19.07
C VAL A 73 17.10 -18.31 -18.65
N ILE A 74 16.44 -19.34 -18.12
CA ILE A 74 17.04 -20.66 -17.95
C ILE A 74 16.91 -21.35 -19.31
N GLY A 75 17.97 -21.31 -20.11
CA GLY A 75 18.07 -22.17 -21.27
C GLY A 75 19.05 -21.75 -22.35
N LYS A 76 20.22 -22.41 -22.36
CA LYS A 76 21.23 -22.55 -23.43
C LYS A 76 22.18 -21.33 -23.58
N ALA A 77 23.50 -21.46 -23.45
CA ALA A 77 24.34 -22.56 -23.86
C ALA A 77 25.56 -22.75 -22.94
N VAL A 78 25.71 -23.97 -22.43
CA VAL A 78 27.03 -24.54 -22.16
C VAL A 78 27.63 -24.86 -23.53
N PHE A 79 28.69 -24.14 -23.91
CA PHE A 79 29.70 -24.67 -24.82
C PHE A 79 31.04 -24.49 -24.11
N THR A 80 31.56 -25.59 -23.59
CA THR A 80 32.99 -25.83 -23.39
C THR A 80 33.28 -27.19 -24.00
#